data_AF-A0A9D6M2L0-F1
#
_entry.id   AF-A0A9D6M2L0-F1
#
_cell.length_a   1.000
_cell.length_b   1.000
_cell.length_c   1.000
_cell.angle_alpha   90.00
_cell.angle_beta   90.00
_cell.angle_gamma   90.00
#
_symmetry.space_group_name_H-M   'P 1'
#
loop_
_entity.id
_entity.type
_entity.pdbx_description
1 polymer ?
#
loop_
_entity_poly.entity_id
_entity_poly.type
_entity_poly.pdbx_seq_one_letter_code
_entity_poly.pdbx_strand_id
1 'polypeptide(L)'
;VDGTNAHQILTGATFGTLSLDGARVAFFSVAGSGRNEGAYVADSNGGNPVKIYPVPGVSGAGVCCLALSPDSKFVVLADSPKPLQPGGPLFLVQVSDSTTIPLNISGSSTAFSADGKQIIFSGCVADTCGIQMLALSGGGARFITRDNGGSPRLSPKGDKIVFQDNVNGRVQVFVVNVDGSNKKQLTNGKGNDAQPVWSRDGGTIFWRSDQGGIGWAIFAMNADGTNPRKIISDAFADPIFWGWESLSAGK
;
A
#
# COMPACT_ATOMS: atom_id res chain seq x y z
N VAL A 1 -12.51 16.53 -2.05
CA VAL A 1 -13.30 15.29 -1.87
C VAL A 1 -13.44 15.02 -0.38
N ASP A 2 -14.64 15.03 0.17
CA ASP A 2 -14.86 14.88 1.62
C ASP A 2 -15.37 13.49 2.02
N GLY A 3 -15.56 12.57 1.06
CA GLY A 3 -15.99 11.19 1.31
C GLY A 3 -17.50 11.01 1.49
N THR A 4 -18.31 12.05 1.27
CA THR A 4 -19.78 11.98 1.38
C THR A 4 -20.45 11.29 0.18
N ASN A 5 -19.71 10.98 -0.88
CA ASN A 5 -20.24 10.39 -2.12
C ASN A 5 -19.19 9.49 -2.81
N ALA A 6 -19.56 8.26 -3.17
CA ALA A 6 -18.72 7.30 -3.90
C ALA A 6 -18.10 7.89 -5.18
N HIS A 7 -18.87 8.65 -5.97
CA HIS A 7 -18.35 9.28 -7.17
C HIS A 7 -17.21 10.24 -6.84
N GLN A 8 -17.33 11.04 -5.78
CA GLN A 8 -16.25 11.95 -5.39
C GLN A 8 -15.00 11.19 -4.96
N ILE A 9 -15.16 10.11 -4.20
CA ILE A 9 -14.05 9.23 -3.82
C ILE A 9 -13.40 8.68 -5.09
N LEU A 10 -14.18 8.11 -6.01
CA LEU A 10 -13.69 7.52 -7.27
C LEU A 10 -12.95 8.51 -8.17
N THR A 11 -13.38 9.77 -8.22
CA THR A 11 -12.84 10.75 -9.19
C THR A 11 -11.82 11.73 -8.62
N GLY A 12 -11.68 11.85 -7.30
CA GLY A 12 -10.79 12.85 -6.69
C GLY A 12 -10.06 12.42 -5.43
N ALA A 13 -10.16 11.15 -5.03
CA ALA A 13 -9.28 10.57 -4.02
C ALA A 13 -7.95 10.12 -4.63
N THR A 14 -6.87 10.27 -3.88
CA THR A 14 -5.54 9.72 -4.24
C THR A 14 -4.98 8.87 -3.11
N PHE A 15 -4.14 7.90 -3.48
CA PHE A 15 -3.51 6.93 -2.58
C PHE A 15 -4.51 6.30 -1.59
N GLY A 16 -5.66 5.89 -2.12
CA GLY A 16 -6.69 5.21 -1.34
C GLY A 16 -6.26 3.79 -0.96
N THR A 17 -6.75 3.31 0.18
CA THR A 17 -6.57 1.93 0.61
C THR A 17 -7.84 1.40 1.27
N LEU A 18 -8.15 0.13 1.03
CA LEU A 18 -9.36 -0.50 1.55
C LEU A 18 -9.09 -1.21 2.87
N SER A 19 -10.12 -1.28 3.71
CA SER A 19 -10.16 -2.24 4.80
C SER A 19 -10.18 -3.66 4.23
N LEU A 20 -9.78 -4.65 5.04
CA LEU A 20 -9.70 -6.04 4.59
C LEU A 20 -11.04 -6.57 4.05
N ASP A 21 -12.18 -6.11 4.60
CA ASP A 21 -13.53 -6.44 4.13
C ASP A 21 -14.03 -5.61 2.93
N GLY A 22 -13.25 -4.61 2.49
CA GLY A 22 -13.63 -3.68 1.42
C GLY A 22 -14.77 -2.74 1.80
N ALA A 23 -15.22 -2.72 3.06
CA ALA A 23 -16.34 -1.89 3.51
C ALA A 23 -15.93 -0.43 3.69
N ARG A 24 -14.66 -0.17 4.02
CA ARG A 24 -14.15 1.17 4.28
C ARG A 24 -12.93 1.46 3.43
N VAL A 25 -12.70 2.75 3.18
CA VAL A 25 -11.57 3.28 2.41
C VAL A 25 -10.94 4.43 3.18
N ALA A 26 -9.63 4.40 3.36
CA ALA A 26 -8.86 5.57 3.75
C ALA A 26 -8.25 6.20 2.49
N PHE A 27 -8.20 7.52 2.38
CA PHE A 27 -7.69 8.21 1.19
C PHE A 27 -7.29 9.67 1.46
N PHE A 28 -6.48 10.25 0.57
CA PHE A 28 -6.26 11.70 0.55
C PHE A 28 -7.20 12.40 -0.43
N SER A 29 -7.79 13.49 0.03
CA SER A 29 -8.48 14.48 -0.79
C SER A 29 -7.48 15.39 -1.47
N VAL A 30 -7.59 15.56 -2.78
CA VAL A 30 -6.78 16.50 -3.52
C VAL A 30 -7.67 17.62 -4.09
N ALA A 31 -7.24 18.86 -3.89
CA ALA A 31 -7.84 20.04 -4.49
C ALA A 31 -7.79 19.95 -6.02
N GLY A 32 -8.64 20.71 -6.71
CA GLY A 32 -8.44 20.98 -8.15
C GLY A 32 -7.08 21.64 -8.48
N SER A 33 -6.39 22.18 -7.47
CA SER A 33 -5.03 22.72 -7.56
C SER A 33 -3.90 21.69 -7.36
N GLY A 34 -4.21 20.41 -7.17
CA GLY A 34 -3.22 19.35 -6.94
C GLY A 34 -2.66 19.27 -5.51
N ARG A 35 -3.15 20.12 -4.58
CA ARG A 35 -2.73 20.12 -3.17
C ARG A 35 -3.57 19.15 -2.34
N ASN A 36 -2.94 18.47 -1.39
CA ASN A 36 -3.64 17.65 -0.40
C ASN A 36 -4.46 18.53 0.55
N GLU A 37 -5.77 18.30 0.63
CA GLU A 37 -6.73 19.06 1.45
C GLU A 37 -7.16 18.28 2.70
N GLY A 38 -6.71 17.04 2.84
CA GLY A 38 -6.92 16.21 4.01
C GLY A 38 -6.93 14.72 3.70
N ALA A 39 -6.81 13.91 4.74
CA ALA A 39 -6.98 12.47 4.73
C ALA A 39 -8.31 12.13 5.42
N TYR A 40 -8.99 11.14 4.89
CA TYR A 40 -10.32 10.74 5.31
C TYR A 40 -10.42 9.22 5.39
N VAL A 41 -11.29 8.73 6.25
CA VAL A 41 -11.79 7.34 6.23
C VAL A 41 -13.30 7.39 6.01
N ALA A 42 -13.78 6.77 4.94
CA ALA A 42 -15.19 6.74 4.58
C ALA A 42 -15.64 5.31 4.25
N ASP A 43 -16.94 5.10 4.15
CA ASP A 43 -17.48 3.86 3.59
C ASP A 43 -17.14 3.79 2.10
N SER A 44 -16.86 2.60 1.58
CA SER A 44 -16.36 2.43 0.21
C SER A 44 -17.37 2.84 -0.87
N ASN A 45 -18.67 2.81 -0.54
CA ASN A 45 -19.76 3.31 -1.36
C ASN A 45 -20.07 4.81 -1.14
N GLY A 46 -19.26 5.51 -0.36
CA GLY A 46 -19.51 6.88 0.09
C GLY A 46 -20.50 6.92 1.26
N GLY A 47 -20.16 7.69 2.28
CA GLY A 47 -20.91 7.74 3.53
C GLY A 47 -20.00 7.71 4.75
N ASN A 48 -20.51 8.24 5.86
CA ASN A 48 -19.84 8.30 7.17
C ASN A 48 -18.35 8.72 7.11
N PRO A 49 -17.99 9.80 6.40
CA PRO A 49 -16.61 10.22 6.32
C PRO A 49 -16.11 10.74 7.66
N VAL A 50 -14.93 10.29 8.04
CA VAL A 50 -14.19 10.78 9.19
C VAL A 50 -12.93 11.44 8.67
N LYS A 51 -12.80 12.75 8.89
CA LYS A 51 -11.60 13.50 8.56
C LYS A 51 -10.54 13.22 9.61
N ILE A 52 -9.39 12.69 9.18
CA ILE A 52 -8.26 12.36 10.07
C ILE A 52 -7.11 13.36 9.95
N TYR A 53 -7.11 14.24 8.94
CA TYR A 53 -6.10 15.31 8.77
C TYR A 53 -6.74 16.71 8.83
N PRO A 54 -6.11 17.76 9.42
CA PRO A 54 -4.73 17.81 9.94
C PRO A 54 -4.51 16.83 11.08
N VAL A 55 -3.47 16.00 10.94
CA VAL A 55 -3.12 15.00 11.95
C VAL A 55 -2.22 15.70 12.97
N PRO A 56 -2.60 15.80 14.25
CA PRO A 56 -1.77 16.42 15.27
C PRO A 56 -0.37 15.79 15.31
N GLY A 57 0.69 16.60 15.21
CA GLY A 57 2.08 16.13 15.26
C GLY A 57 2.65 15.63 13.93
N VAL A 58 1.89 15.69 12.84
CA VAL A 58 2.34 15.40 11.47
C VAL A 58 2.51 16.72 10.72
N SER A 59 3.66 16.91 10.08
CA SER A 59 4.05 18.15 9.43
C SER A 59 3.17 18.51 8.22
N GLY A 60 2.63 17.50 7.53
CA GLY A 60 1.75 17.69 6.39
C GLY A 60 2.46 18.00 5.07
N ALA A 61 3.79 18.17 5.08
CA ALA A 61 4.58 18.62 3.93
C ALA A 61 4.74 17.56 2.82
N GLY A 62 4.47 16.29 3.13
CA GLY A 62 4.67 15.17 2.23
C GLY A 62 4.06 13.88 2.75
N VAL A 63 2.83 13.93 3.27
CA VAL A 63 2.15 12.73 3.76
C VAL A 63 1.85 11.80 2.59
N CYS A 64 2.37 10.58 2.65
CA CYS A 64 2.16 9.56 1.63
C CYS A 64 1.87 8.20 2.25
N CYS A 65 1.44 7.26 1.41
CA CYS A 65 1.32 5.84 1.73
C CYS A 65 0.55 5.60 3.03
N LEU A 66 -0.78 5.75 2.97
CA LEU A 66 -1.65 5.34 4.06
C LEU A 66 -2.04 3.86 3.90
N ALA A 67 -2.20 3.15 5.02
CA ALA A 67 -2.82 1.84 5.08
C ALA A 67 -3.88 1.85 6.18
N LEU A 68 -5.06 1.29 5.92
CA LEU A 68 -6.16 1.18 6.87
C LEU A 68 -6.07 -0.18 7.59
N SER A 69 -6.24 -0.18 8.91
CA SER A 69 -6.25 -1.43 9.67
C SER A 69 -7.47 -2.29 9.28
N PRO A 70 -7.38 -3.63 9.39
CA PRO A 70 -8.49 -4.52 9.04
C PRO A 70 -9.81 -4.20 9.75
N ASP A 71 -9.74 -3.71 10.99
CA ASP A 71 -10.90 -3.29 11.80
C ASP A 71 -11.32 -1.83 11.58
N SER A 72 -10.67 -1.13 10.65
CA SER A 72 -10.89 0.28 10.30
C SER A 72 -10.72 1.29 11.44
N LYS A 73 -10.08 0.91 12.55
CA LYS A 73 -9.88 1.79 13.72
C LYS A 73 -8.61 2.62 13.64
N PHE A 74 -7.64 2.20 12.84
CA PHE A 74 -6.35 2.87 12.73
C PHE A 74 -5.94 3.05 11.28
N VAL A 75 -5.26 4.16 11.00
CA VAL A 75 -4.51 4.38 9.77
C VAL A 75 -3.04 4.46 10.12
N VAL A 76 -2.19 3.71 9.42
CA VAL A 76 -0.76 4.00 9.42
C VAL A 76 -0.45 4.93 8.26
N LEU A 77 0.34 5.97 8.49
CA LEU A 77 0.79 6.90 7.46
C LEU A 77 2.28 7.21 7.62
N ALA A 78 2.92 7.63 6.52
CA ALA A 78 4.27 8.18 6.54
C ALA A 78 4.21 9.71 6.38
N ASP A 79 4.94 10.44 7.22
CA ASP A 79 5.11 11.89 7.08
C ASP A 79 6.48 12.21 6.49
N SER A 80 6.56 12.59 5.22
CA SER A 80 7.83 13.01 4.63
C SER A 80 8.03 14.52 4.77
N PRO A 81 9.11 14.98 5.46
CA PRO A 81 9.45 16.40 5.51
C PRO A 81 10.00 16.92 4.18
N LYS A 82 10.28 16.02 3.22
CA LYS A 82 10.72 16.35 1.86
C LYS A 82 9.56 16.11 0.90
N PRO A 83 8.89 17.17 0.39
CA PRO A 83 7.85 17.03 -0.60
C PRO A 83 8.34 16.14 -1.76
N LEU A 84 7.53 15.14 -2.15
CA LEU A 84 7.79 14.20 -3.25
C LEU A 84 8.83 13.09 -2.99
N GLN A 85 9.42 12.96 -1.80
CA GLN A 85 10.23 11.79 -1.46
C GLN A 85 9.40 10.78 -0.64
N PRO A 86 9.19 9.54 -1.12
CA PRO A 86 8.50 8.54 -0.34
C PRO A 86 9.30 8.20 0.90
N GLY A 87 8.68 8.41 2.05
CA GLY A 87 9.17 7.93 3.34
C GLY A 87 9.57 9.01 4.32
N GLY A 88 9.34 8.69 5.58
CA GLY A 88 9.61 9.53 6.74
C GLY A 88 9.10 8.83 7.99
N PRO A 89 9.02 9.51 9.13
CA PRO A 89 8.49 8.93 10.36
C PRO A 89 7.10 8.34 10.14
N LEU A 90 6.90 7.12 10.64
CA LEU A 90 5.62 6.44 10.58
C LEU A 90 4.79 6.73 11.84
N PHE A 91 3.51 6.95 11.62
CA PHE A 91 2.54 7.23 12.67
C PHE A 91 1.35 6.28 12.55
N LEU A 92 0.84 5.86 13.70
CA LEU A 92 -0.48 5.26 13.81
C LEU A 92 -1.47 6.35 14.23
N VAL A 93 -2.54 6.52 13.46
CA VAL A 93 -3.59 7.51 13.72
C VAL A 93 -4.87 6.77 14.04
N GLN A 94 -5.44 7.05 15.21
CA GLN A 94 -6.74 6.52 15.61
C GLN A 94 -7.85 7.26 14.86
N VAL A 95 -8.71 6.51 14.17
CA VAL A 95 -9.72 7.10 13.28
C VAL A 95 -10.78 7.89 14.05
N SER A 96 -11.14 7.46 15.27
CA SER A 96 -12.24 8.08 16.03
C SER A 96 -11.99 9.51 16.50
N ASP A 97 -10.73 9.86 16.79
CA ASP A 97 -10.37 11.13 17.43
C ASP A 97 -9.09 11.75 16.86
N SER A 98 -8.49 11.15 15.83
CA SER A 98 -7.22 11.58 15.22
C SER A 98 -6.03 11.56 16.19
N THR A 99 -6.13 10.84 17.30
CA THR A 99 -5.01 10.62 18.22
C THR A 99 -3.86 9.95 17.49
N THR A 100 -2.66 10.51 17.65
CA THR A 100 -1.48 10.13 16.87
C THR A 100 -0.43 9.48 17.76
N ILE A 101 0.03 8.31 17.35
CA ILE A 101 1.03 7.50 18.06
C ILE A 101 2.26 7.40 17.16
N PRO A 102 3.41 8.01 17.52
CA PRO A 102 4.64 7.85 16.76
C PRO A 102 5.17 6.43 16.90
N LEU A 103 5.49 5.78 15.78
CA LEU A 103 6.04 4.42 15.76
C LEU A 103 7.57 4.38 15.94
N ASN A 104 8.23 5.55 15.97
CA ASN A 104 9.68 5.71 16.13
C ASN A 104 10.51 4.93 15.09
N ILE A 105 9.94 4.73 13.91
CA ILE A 105 10.56 4.13 12.74
C ILE A 105 10.24 4.99 11.53
N SER A 106 11.06 4.88 10.49
CA SER A 106 10.88 5.60 9.23
C SER A 106 10.75 4.64 8.06
N GLY A 107 9.85 4.96 7.14
CA GLY A 107 9.60 4.14 5.97
C GLY A 107 8.46 4.66 5.11
N SER A 108 8.04 3.87 4.14
CA SER A 108 6.95 4.14 3.21
C SER A 108 6.24 2.85 2.81
N SER A 109 5.22 2.97 1.95
CA SER A 109 4.53 1.81 1.34
C SER A 109 4.05 0.79 2.37
N THR A 110 3.34 1.28 3.39
CA THR A 110 2.90 0.49 4.53
C THR A 110 1.75 -0.45 4.17
N ALA A 111 1.61 -1.54 4.93
CA ALA A 111 0.42 -2.39 4.93
C ALA A 111 0.27 -3.10 6.29
N PHE A 112 -0.96 -3.36 6.71
CA PHE A 112 -1.24 -4.18 7.89
C PHE A 112 -1.27 -5.67 7.55
N SER A 113 -0.94 -6.51 8.53
CA SER A 113 -1.34 -7.92 8.52
C SER A 113 -2.86 -8.05 8.62
N ALA A 114 -3.42 -9.15 8.09
CA ALA A 114 -4.86 -9.40 8.12
C ALA A 114 -5.44 -9.49 9.55
N ASP A 115 -4.63 -9.90 10.53
CA ASP A 115 -5.00 -9.91 11.96
C ASP A 115 -4.80 -8.55 12.66
N GLY A 116 -4.30 -7.53 11.94
CA GLY A 116 -4.07 -6.19 12.44
C GLY A 116 -2.92 -6.05 13.43
N LYS A 117 -2.10 -7.09 13.66
CA LYS A 117 -1.05 -7.09 14.70
C LYS A 117 0.31 -6.61 14.22
N GLN A 118 0.51 -6.53 12.91
CA GLN A 118 1.81 -6.24 12.31
C GLN A 118 1.67 -5.19 11.22
N ILE A 119 2.70 -4.39 11.05
CA ILE A 119 2.85 -3.45 9.93
C ILE A 119 4.10 -3.87 9.15
N ILE A 120 3.94 -4.03 7.84
CA ILE A 120 5.06 -4.15 6.90
C ILE A 120 5.26 -2.85 6.16
N PHE A 121 6.50 -2.55 5.81
CA PHE A 121 6.85 -1.30 5.16
C PHE A 121 8.19 -1.43 4.44
N SER A 122 8.46 -0.51 3.52
CA SER A 122 9.78 -0.31 2.93
C SER A 122 10.52 0.77 3.71
N GLY A 123 11.77 0.52 4.12
CA GLY A 123 12.54 1.50 4.88
C GLY A 123 14.03 1.16 4.95
N CYS A 124 14.83 2.12 5.41
CA CYS A 124 16.27 1.99 5.55
C CYS A 124 16.73 2.25 6.99
N VAL A 125 17.71 1.48 7.45
CA VAL A 125 18.43 1.70 8.71
C VAL A 125 19.91 1.79 8.38
N ALA A 126 20.50 2.96 8.63
CA ALA A 126 21.81 3.33 8.08
C ALA A 126 21.84 3.08 6.55
N ASP A 127 22.83 2.35 6.05
CA ASP A 127 23.01 2.08 4.63
C ASP A 127 22.27 0.83 4.12
N THR A 128 21.46 0.19 4.98
CA THR A 128 20.70 -1.01 4.60
C THR A 128 19.22 -0.70 4.43
N CYS A 129 18.71 -0.90 3.23
CA CYS A 129 17.28 -0.81 2.90
C CYS A 129 16.66 -2.20 2.73
N GLY A 130 15.33 -2.25 2.72
CA GLY A 130 14.57 -3.44 2.38
C GLY A 130 13.16 -3.41 2.92
N ILE A 131 12.49 -4.56 2.84
CA ILE A 131 11.20 -4.77 3.49
C ILE A 131 11.43 -5.04 4.97
N GLN A 132 10.71 -4.31 5.81
CA GLN A 132 10.76 -4.43 7.26
C GLN A 132 9.37 -4.71 7.82
N MET A 133 9.35 -5.23 9.04
CA MET A 133 8.15 -5.60 9.77
C MET A 133 8.23 -5.13 11.22
N LEU A 134 7.17 -4.49 11.69
CA LEU A 134 6.96 -4.05 13.06
C LEU A 134 5.79 -4.81 13.67
N ALA A 135 6.00 -5.41 14.85
CA ALA A 135 4.91 -5.94 15.66
C ALA A 135 4.31 -4.83 16.53
N LEU A 136 2.98 -4.68 16.52
CA LEU A 136 2.29 -3.64 17.31
C LEU A 136 2.20 -3.97 18.81
N SER A 137 2.50 -5.21 19.20
CA SER A 137 2.68 -5.60 20.60
C SER A 137 3.93 -4.97 21.24
N GLY A 138 4.78 -4.32 20.44
CA GLY A 138 6.03 -3.71 20.87
C GLY A 138 7.26 -4.43 20.30
N GLY A 139 8.43 -3.84 20.58
CA GLY A 139 9.71 -4.23 19.99
C GLY A 139 10.13 -3.31 18.84
N GLY A 140 11.33 -3.51 18.32
CA GLY A 140 11.84 -2.80 17.15
C GLY A 140 11.39 -3.46 15.84
N ALA A 141 11.39 -2.68 14.75
CA ALA A 141 11.22 -3.26 13.43
C ALA A 141 12.40 -4.18 13.08
N ARG A 142 12.11 -5.25 12.32
CA ARG A 142 13.13 -6.17 11.79
C ARG A 142 13.10 -6.21 10.27
N PHE A 143 14.25 -6.48 9.67
CA PHE A 143 14.33 -6.77 8.23
C PHE A 143 13.72 -8.14 7.90
N ILE A 144 12.92 -8.17 6.84
CA ILE A 144 12.49 -9.37 6.12
C ILE A 144 13.43 -9.61 4.96
N THR A 145 13.78 -8.55 4.23
CA THR A 145 14.74 -8.55 3.13
C THR A 145 15.76 -7.43 3.31
N ARG A 146 16.89 -7.51 2.60
CA ARG A 146 17.95 -6.50 2.57
C ARG A 146 18.27 -6.15 1.12
N ASP A 147 17.36 -5.44 0.49
CA ASP A 147 17.33 -5.10 -0.93
C ASP A 147 16.70 -3.72 -1.14
N ASN A 148 16.43 -3.33 -2.39
CA ASN A 148 15.78 -2.03 -2.67
C ASN A 148 14.27 -2.05 -2.35
N GLY A 149 13.71 -3.19 -1.92
CA GLY A 149 12.30 -3.56 -1.97
C GLY A 149 11.26 -2.46 -1.71
N GLY A 150 10.18 -2.48 -2.50
CA GLY A 150 9.07 -1.53 -2.49
C GLY A 150 7.69 -2.19 -2.40
N SER A 151 6.67 -1.41 -2.04
CA SER A 151 5.26 -1.81 -2.12
C SER A 151 4.92 -3.20 -1.53
N PRO A 152 5.39 -3.54 -0.31
CA PRO A 152 5.12 -4.85 0.25
C PRO A 152 3.63 -5.04 0.56
N ARG A 153 3.13 -6.26 0.39
CA ARG A 153 1.79 -6.70 0.79
C ARG A 153 1.85 -8.10 1.41
N LEU A 154 1.25 -8.25 2.59
CA LEU A 154 1.12 -9.54 3.27
C LEU A 154 0.01 -10.35 2.60
N SER A 155 0.24 -11.65 2.49
CA SER A 155 -0.81 -12.61 2.13
C SER A 155 -1.91 -12.62 3.21
N PRO A 156 -3.16 -12.96 2.86
CA PRO A 156 -4.26 -13.06 3.84
C PRO A 156 -3.98 -14.06 4.97
N LYS A 157 -3.18 -15.09 4.69
CA LYS A 157 -2.73 -16.09 5.68
C LYS A 157 -1.61 -15.57 6.60
N GLY A 158 -0.94 -14.48 6.24
CA GLY A 158 0.14 -13.88 7.01
C GLY A 158 1.45 -14.66 6.99
N ASP A 159 1.63 -15.62 6.06
CA ASP A 159 2.83 -16.46 5.95
C ASP A 159 3.80 -15.99 4.85
N LYS A 160 3.28 -15.25 3.86
CA LYS A 160 4.06 -14.71 2.72
C LYS A 160 3.87 -13.21 2.54
N ILE A 161 4.88 -12.59 1.94
CA ILE A 161 4.89 -11.19 1.51
C ILE A 161 5.18 -11.16 0.00
N VAL A 162 4.35 -10.45 -0.76
CA VAL A 162 4.65 -10.07 -2.14
C VAL A 162 5.14 -8.63 -2.15
N PHE A 163 6.14 -8.33 -2.97
CA PHE A 163 6.75 -7.00 -3.04
C PHE A 163 7.38 -6.79 -4.42
N GLN A 164 7.75 -5.55 -4.71
CA GLN A 164 8.51 -5.23 -5.92
C GLN A 164 9.98 -4.97 -5.57
N ASP A 165 10.90 -5.30 -6.46
CA ASP A 165 12.33 -5.01 -6.27
C ASP A 165 12.94 -4.58 -7.62
N ASN A 166 14.03 -3.81 -7.57
CA ASN A 166 14.75 -3.41 -8.78
C ASN A 166 15.86 -4.42 -9.08
N VAL A 167 15.75 -5.10 -10.22
CA VAL A 167 16.75 -6.03 -10.73
C VAL A 167 17.27 -5.49 -12.06
N ASN A 168 18.54 -5.10 -12.08
CA ASN A 168 19.23 -4.60 -13.28
C ASN A 168 18.48 -3.45 -14.00
N GLY A 169 17.94 -2.51 -13.22
CA GLY A 169 17.25 -1.34 -13.73
C GLY A 169 15.77 -1.56 -14.05
N ARG A 170 15.20 -2.74 -13.74
CA ARG A 170 13.78 -3.04 -13.95
C ARG A 170 13.09 -3.43 -12.66
N VAL A 171 11.89 -2.90 -12.45
CA VAL A 171 11.04 -3.32 -11.33
C VAL A 171 10.45 -4.68 -11.66
N GLN A 172 10.57 -5.65 -10.76
CA GLN A 172 10.03 -7.00 -10.90
C GLN A 172 9.30 -7.41 -9.61
N VAL A 173 8.38 -8.37 -9.73
CA VAL A 173 7.60 -8.88 -8.59
C VAL A 173 8.33 -10.05 -7.93
N PHE A 174 8.36 -10.04 -6.61
CA PHE A 174 8.97 -11.04 -5.75
C PHE A 174 7.99 -11.52 -4.68
N VAL A 175 8.23 -12.73 -4.19
CA VAL A 175 7.60 -13.26 -2.98
C VAL A 175 8.67 -13.73 -2.00
N VAL A 176 8.40 -13.60 -0.70
CA VAL A 176 9.25 -14.10 0.39
C VAL A 176 8.37 -14.59 1.53
N ASN A 177 8.84 -15.56 2.31
CA ASN A 177 8.17 -15.92 3.55
C ASN A 177 8.33 -14.81 4.60
N VAL A 178 7.42 -14.73 5.57
CA VAL A 178 7.47 -13.73 6.65
C VAL A 178 8.71 -13.85 7.55
N ASP A 179 9.35 -15.01 7.59
CA ASP A 179 10.64 -15.21 8.26
C ASP A 179 11.85 -14.74 7.42
N GLY A 180 11.64 -14.30 6.18
CA GLY A 180 12.68 -13.88 5.23
C GLY A 180 13.22 -15.02 4.35
N SER A 181 12.81 -16.26 4.59
CA SER A 181 13.23 -17.42 3.79
C SER A 181 12.51 -17.49 2.44
N ASN A 182 13.04 -18.32 1.53
CA ASN A 182 12.42 -18.65 0.25
C ASN A 182 12.06 -17.41 -0.61
N LYS A 183 12.91 -16.37 -0.60
CA LYS A 183 12.77 -15.25 -1.56
C LYS A 183 12.84 -15.80 -2.98
N LYS A 184 11.82 -15.52 -3.79
CA LYS A 184 11.69 -15.96 -5.19
C LYS A 184 11.22 -14.80 -6.06
N GLN A 185 11.87 -14.65 -7.21
CA GLN A 185 11.42 -13.77 -8.28
C GLN A 185 10.24 -14.41 -9.02
N LEU A 186 9.13 -13.69 -9.17
CA LEU A 186 7.91 -14.17 -9.82
C LEU A 186 7.77 -13.67 -11.27
N THR A 187 8.30 -12.51 -11.59
CA THR A 187 8.32 -11.97 -12.96
C THR A 187 9.76 -11.72 -13.43
N ASN A 188 10.03 -11.92 -14.72
CA ASN A 188 11.35 -11.71 -15.33
C ASN A 188 11.25 -11.11 -16.74
N GLY A 189 10.23 -10.30 -16.95
CA GLY A 189 9.83 -9.77 -18.25
C GLY A 189 10.71 -8.64 -18.79
N LYS A 190 10.29 -8.09 -19.94
CA LYS A 190 10.93 -6.90 -20.53
C LYS A 190 10.41 -5.58 -19.97
N GLY A 191 9.20 -5.59 -19.38
CA GLY A 191 8.59 -4.43 -18.75
C GLY A 191 8.93 -4.27 -17.27
N ASN A 192 8.45 -3.18 -16.67
CA ASN A 192 8.38 -2.99 -15.23
C ASN A 192 7.11 -3.65 -14.69
N ASP A 193 7.26 -4.47 -13.66
CA ASP A 193 6.18 -5.13 -12.94
C ASP A 193 6.12 -4.59 -11.51
N ALA A 194 5.08 -3.83 -11.18
CA ALA A 194 5.02 -3.02 -9.96
C ALA A 194 3.71 -3.20 -9.17
N GLN A 195 3.74 -2.75 -7.91
CA GLN A 195 2.61 -2.67 -6.98
C GLN A 195 1.81 -3.98 -6.86
N PRO A 196 2.48 -5.11 -6.54
CA PRO A 196 1.79 -6.39 -6.46
C PRO A 196 0.86 -6.45 -5.24
N VAL A 197 -0.27 -7.14 -5.38
CA VAL A 197 -1.26 -7.36 -4.30
C VAL A 197 -1.76 -8.81 -4.33
N TRP A 198 -2.12 -9.34 -3.16
CA TRP A 198 -2.81 -10.62 -3.05
C TRP A 198 -4.31 -10.42 -3.24
N SER A 199 -4.97 -11.40 -3.85
CA SER A 199 -6.41 -11.62 -3.72
C SER A 199 -6.80 -11.92 -2.28
N ARG A 200 -8.08 -11.66 -1.93
CA ARG A 200 -8.63 -11.88 -0.59
C ARG A 200 -8.46 -13.30 -0.06
N ASP A 201 -8.61 -14.28 -0.95
CA ASP A 201 -8.46 -15.71 -0.63
C ASP A 201 -6.99 -16.17 -0.62
N GLY A 202 -6.08 -15.31 -1.09
CA GLY A 202 -4.66 -15.59 -1.21
C GLY A 202 -4.30 -16.54 -2.36
N GLY A 203 -5.23 -16.87 -3.25
CA GLY A 203 -5.01 -17.82 -4.36
C GLY A 203 -4.38 -17.19 -5.60
N THR A 204 -4.53 -15.88 -5.74
CA THR A 204 -4.06 -15.09 -6.90
C THR A 204 -3.20 -13.91 -6.44
N ILE A 205 -2.17 -13.59 -7.21
CA ILE A 205 -1.39 -12.35 -7.12
C ILE A 205 -1.72 -11.49 -8.35
N PHE A 206 -2.02 -10.22 -8.13
CA PHE A 206 -2.20 -9.21 -9.17
C PHE A 206 -1.03 -8.23 -9.16
N TRP A 207 -0.68 -7.67 -10.32
CA TRP A 207 0.32 -6.61 -10.43
C TRP A 207 0.07 -5.73 -11.63
N ARG A 208 0.72 -4.56 -11.65
CA ARG A 208 0.75 -3.66 -12.80
C ARG A 208 1.97 -3.96 -13.65
N SER A 209 1.80 -4.03 -14.97
CA SER A 209 2.91 -4.17 -15.90
C SER A 209 2.79 -3.20 -17.07
N ASP A 210 3.90 -2.58 -17.48
CA ASP A 210 4.00 -1.84 -18.75
C ASP A 210 4.38 -2.75 -19.93
N GLN A 211 4.50 -4.06 -19.70
CA GLN A 211 4.87 -5.02 -20.73
C GLN A 211 3.79 -5.16 -21.81
N GLY A 212 4.19 -4.95 -23.08
CA GLY A 212 3.38 -5.31 -24.25
C GLY A 212 2.26 -4.33 -24.57
N GLY A 213 2.47 -3.02 -24.37
CA GLY A 213 1.49 -2.00 -24.75
C GLY A 213 2.04 -0.58 -24.66
N ILE A 214 1.16 0.39 -24.91
CA ILE A 214 1.43 1.84 -24.86
C ILE A 214 1.24 2.44 -23.45
N GLY A 215 0.89 1.62 -22.45
CA GLY A 215 0.62 2.03 -21.07
C GLY A 215 0.56 0.85 -20.09
N TRP A 216 0.26 1.14 -18.82
CA TRP A 216 0.14 0.12 -17.77
C TRP A 216 -1.09 -0.77 -17.97
N ALA A 217 -0.94 -2.05 -17.67
CA ALA A 217 -1.99 -3.06 -17.68
C ALA A 217 -2.00 -3.84 -16.35
N ILE A 218 -3.11 -4.53 -16.06
CA ILE A 218 -3.20 -5.42 -14.90
C ILE A 218 -3.00 -6.86 -15.35
N PHE A 219 -2.14 -7.55 -14.62
CA PHE A 219 -1.82 -8.94 -14.81
C PHE A 219 -2.17 -9.73 -13.54
N ALA A 220 -2.35 -11.04 -13.70
CA ALA A 220 -2.64 -11.98 -12.64
C ALA A 220 -1.84 -13.27 -12.79
N MET A 221 -1.51 -13.91 -11.68
CA MET A 221 -0.85 -15.21 -11.61
C MET A 221 -1.36 -15.96 -10.38
N ASN A 222 -1.19 -17.27 -10.37
CA ASN A 222 -1.44 -18.07 -9.18
C ASN A 222 -0.47 -17.66 -8.06
N ALA A 223 -0.88 -17.87 -6.81
CA ALA A 223 -0.09 -17.57 -5.61
C ALA A 223 1.34 -18.16 -5.58
N ASP A 224 1.56 -19.25 -6.32
CA ASP A 224 2.86 -19.92 -6.45
C ASP A 224 3.77 -19.34 -7.55
N GLY A 225 3.26 -18.37 -8.32
CA GLY A 225 3.92 -17.74 -9.45
C GLY A 225 3.58 -18.33 -10.81
N THR A 226 2.72 -19.35 -10.88
CA THR A 226 2.36 -20.02 -12.14
C THR A 226 1.24 -19.29 -12.87
N ASN A 227 1.07 -19.61 -14.16
CA ASN A 227 0.00 -19.08 -15.01
C ASN A 227 -0.10 -17.53 -15.06
N PRO A 228 1.00 -16.79 -15.32
CA PRO A 228 0.96 -15.35 -15.49
C PRO A 228 0.16 -15.00 -16.76
N ARG A 229 -0.81 -14.10 -16.62
CA ARG A 229 -1.69 -13.68 -17.73
C ARG A 229 -2.08 -12.21 -17.58
N LYS A 230 -2.20 -11.52 -18.71
CA LYS A 230 -2.80 -10.19 -18.77
C LYS A 230 -4.31 -10.32 -18.58
N ILE A 231 -4.89 -9.55 -17.66
CA ILE A 231 -6.34 -9.62 -17.37
C ILE A 231 -7.09 -8.34 -17.71
N ILE A 232 -6.41 -7.18 -17.73
CA ILE A 232 -6.98 -5.90 -18.16
C ILE A 232 -5.98 -5.21 -19.09
N SER A 233 -6.41 -4.88 -20.31
CA SER A 233 -5.66 -4.07 -21.26
C SER A 233 -6.06 -2.60 -21.17
N ASP A 234 -5.13 -1.72 -21.56
CA ASP A 234 -5.39 -0.31 -21.86
C ASP A 234 -6.15 0.44 -20.77
N ALA A 235 -5.62 0.42 -19.54
CA ALA A 235 -6.01 1.39 -18.52
C ALA A 235 -5.54 2.78 -19.00
N PHE A 236 -6.40 3.48 -19.76
CA PHE A 236 -6.09 4.73 -20.49
C PHE A 236 -5.84 5.96 -19.61
N ALA A 237 -5.85 5.80 -18.29
CA ALA A 237 -5.19 6.69 -17.36
C ALA A 237 -4.29 5.78 -16.53
N ASP A 238 -3.09 6.24 -16.13
CA ASP A 238 -2.41 5.67 -14.95
C ASP A 238 -3.51 5.49 -13.90
N PRO A 239 -3.98 4.26 -13.60
CA PRO A 239 -5.21 4.07 -12.86
C PRO A 239 -5.00 4.77 -11.54
N ILE A 240 -5.59 5.96 -11.37
CA ILE A 240 -5.11 6.96 -10.42
C ILE A 240 -5.13 6.31 -9.02
N PHE A 241 -3.96 5.83 -8.63
CA PHE A 241 -3.45 5.47 -7.33
C PHE A 241 -4.13 4.40 -6.46
N TRP A 242 -5.23 3.72 -6.81
CA TRP A 242 -5.79 2.69 -5.89
C TRP A 242 -6.76 1.64 -6.44
N GLY A 243 -7.20 1.71 -7.70
CA GLY A 243 -8.24 0.80 -8.22
C GLY A 243 -7.90 -0.68 -8.14
N TRP A 244 -6.62 -1.07 -8.21
CA TRP A 244 -6.21 -2.49 -8.11
C TRP A 244 -6.22 -3.04 -6.68
N GLU A 245 -6.17 -2.19 -5.64
CA GLU A 245 -6.31 -2.67 -4.27
C GLU A 245 -7.72 -3.26 -4.02
N SER A 246 -8.73 -2.86 -4.79
CA SER A 246 -10.05 -3.51 -4.77
C SER A 246 -10.00 -5.00 -5.12
N LEU A 247 -9.02 -5.43 -5.91
CA LEU A 247 -8.80 -6.84 -6.23
C LEU A 247 -8.34 -7.66 -5.01
N SER A 248 -7.84 -6.98 -3.97
CA SER A 248 -7.55 -7.61 -2.67
C SER A 248 -8.78 -7.74 -1.78
N ALA A 249 -9.83 -6.94 -2.01
CA ALA A 249 -11.05 -6.92 -1.21
C ALA A 249 -12.17 -7.82 -1.78
N GLY A 250 -12.15 -8.12 -3.08
CA GLY A 250 -12.97 -9.15 -3.72
C GLY A 250 -14.44 -8.78 -3.92
N LYS A 251 -14.73 -7.73 -4.69
CA LYS A 251 -16.06 -7.53 -5.30
C LYS A 251 -15.95 -7.30 -6.79
#